data_AF-A0A6A3A4J3-F1
#
_entry.id   AF-A0A6A3A4J3-F1
#
_cell.length_a   1.000
_cell.length_b   1.000
_cell.length_c   1.000
_cell.angle_alpha   90.00
_cell.angle_beta   90.00
_cell.angle_gamma   90.00
#
_symmetry.space_group_name_H-M   'P 1'
#
loop_
_entity.id
_entity.type
_entity.pdbx_description
1 polymer ?
#
loop_
_entity_poly.entity_id
_entity_poly.type
_entity_poly.pdbx_seq_one_letter_code
_entity_poly.pdbx_strand_id
1 'polypeptide(L)'
;MIFLVLGYPSKSIGLFIRCSIIFRSDSNGENLEGYAGTGLYDSVPMDEEEKVVLDYSSDPLINDGKFQQEILSSIARAGHATEELYGSPQDIEGVIWEGKVFVVQTRPQM
;
A
#
# COMPACT_ATOMS: atom_id res chain seq x y z
N MET A 1 -8.78 31.04 -2.85
CA MET A 1 -8.57 29.87 -3.72
C MET A 1 -9.01 28.65 -2.92
N ILE A 2 -10.09 28.00 -3.32
CA ILE A 2 -10.63 26.83 -2.59
C ILE A 2 -9.93 25.61 -3.17
N PHE A 3 -9.12 24.91 -2.35
CA PHE A 3 -8.57 23.62 -2.74
C PHE A 3 -9.68 22.58 -2.58
N LEU A 4 -10.08 21.95 -3.69
CA LEU A 4 -10.97 20.80 -3.67
C LEU A 4 -10.14 19.59 -3.24
N VAL A 5 -10.34 19.12 -2.00
CA VAL A 5 -9.72 17.89 -1.51
C VAL A 5 -10.48 16.71 -2.10
N LEU A 6 -9.84 15.94 -2.97
CA LEU A 6 -10.46 14.80 -3.68
C LEU A 6 -10.46 13.49 -2.86
N GLY A 7 -9.66 13.44 -1.80
CA GLY A 7 -9.62 12.32 -0.86
C GLY A 7 -8.91 12.70 0.43
N TYR A 8 -9.25 12.02 1.53
CA TYR A 8 -8.56 12.19 2.80
C TYR A 8 -7.65 10.99 3.06
N PRO A 9 -6.36 11.20 3.37
CA PRO A 9 -5.47 10.13 3.78
C PRO A 9 -5.99 9.50 5.08
N SER A 10 -5.94 8.16 5.16
CA SER A 10 -6.47 7.41 6.30
C SER A 10 -5.55 7.43 7.54
N LYS A 11 -4.31 7.92 7.39
CA LYS A 11 -3.32 8.03 8.47
C LYS A 11 -2.93 9.51 8.61
N SER A 12 -3.15 10.09 9.79
CA SER A 12 -2.77 11.48 10.10
C SER A 12 -1.42 11.60 10.81
N ILE A 13 -0.90 10.47 11.33
CA ILE A 13 0.35 10.38 12.08
C ILE A 13 1.27 9.38 11.37
N GLY A 14 2.49 9.81 11.08
CA GLY A 14 3.59 8.99 10.61
C GLY A 14 4.51 8.60 11.76
N LEU A 15 5.06 7.41 11.68
CA LEU A 15 6.01 6.87 12.65
C LEU A 15 7.40 6.89 12.01
N PHE A 16 8.29 7.72 12.52
CA PHE A 16 9.67 7.85 12.04
C PHE A 16 10.64 7.32 13.08
N ILE A 17 11.65 6.59 12.64
CA ILE A 17 12.60 5.94 13.52
C ILE A 17 13.99 6.05 12.92
N ARG A 18 15.01 6.14 13.78
CA ARG A 18 16.41 5.98 13.37
C ARG A 18 16.62 4.61 12.72
N CYS A 19 17.80 4.36 12.15
CA CYS A 19 18.16 3.01 11.71
C CYS A 19 17.97 2.03 12.90
N SER A 20 16.96 1.17 12.78
CA SER A 20 16.47 0.29 13.83
C SER A 20 15.99 -1.03 13.23
N ILE A 21 15.66 -1.98 14.10
CA ILE A 21 15.15 -3.30 13.72
C ILE A 21 13.64 -3.26 13.87
N ILE A 22 12.93 -3.76 12.85
CA ILE A 22 11.48 -3.92 12.89
C ILE A 22 11.17 -5.41 12.98
N PHE A 23 10.46 -5.81 14.03
CA PHE A 23 9.91 -7.15 14.17
C PHE A 23 8.58 -7.18 13.43
N ARG A 24 8.50 -7.93 12.33
CA ARG A 24 7.27 -8.12 11.56
C ARG A 24 6.79 -9.55 11.72
N SER A 25 5.49 -9.76 11.57
CA SER A 25 4.95 -11.10 11.40
C SER A 25 5.58 -11.78 10.19
N ASP A 26 5.80 -13.08 10.34
CA ASP A 26 6.06 -13.93 9.19
C ASP A 26 4.77 -14.00 8.35
N SER A 27 4.84 -13.57 7.09
CA SER A 27 3.73 -13.63 6.14
C SER A 27 3.13 -15.04 6.02
N ASN A 28 3.92 -16.09 6.28
CA ASN A 28 3.41 -17.46 6.29
C ASN A 28 2.46 -17.74 7.47
N GLY A 29 2.62 -17.04 8.60
CA GLY A 29 1.80 -17.21 9.80
C GLY A 29 0.46 -16.47 9.74
N GLU A 30 0.30 -15.48 8.86
CA GLU A 30 -0.96 -14.74 8.68
C GLU A 30 -1.91 -15.41 7.68
N ASN A 31 -1.43 -16.43 6.96
CA ASN A 31 -2.18 -17.17 5.94
C ASN A 31 -2.84 -18.44 6.49
N LEU A 32 -3.55 -18.31 7.60
CA LEU A 32 -4.34 -19.42 8.16
C LEU A 32 -5.71 -19.48 7.48
N GLU A 33 -6.20 -20.69 7.21
CA GLU A 33 -7.54 -20.91 6.67
C GLU A 33 -8.59 -20.25 7.58
N GLY A 34 -9.40 -19.35 7.01
CA GLY A 34 -10.38 -18.55 7.76
C GLY A 34 -9.87 -17.24 8.37
N TYR A 35 -8.59 -16.91 8.19
CA TYR A 35 -8.01 -15.60 8.53
C TYR A 35 -7.67 -14.86 7.23
N ALA A 36 -8.23 -13.66 7.06
CA ALA A 36 -7.85 -12.80 5.94
C ALA A 36 -6.41 -12.32 6.17
N GLY A 37 -5.47 -12.91 5.44
CA GLY A 37 -4.05 -12.61 5.53
C GLY A 37 -3.75 -11.20 5.03
N THR A 38 -3.74 -10.24 5.95
CA THR A 38 -2.98 -8.99 5.89
C THR A 38 -3.18 -8.22 7.20
N GLY A 39 -2.11 -8.00 7.96
CA GLY A 39 -2.14 -7.14 9.15
C GLY A 39 -2.78 -7.79 10.36
N LEU A 40 -2.66 -9.12 10.48
CA LEU A 40 -3.10 -9.84 11.67
C LEU A 40 -2.23 -9.47 12.88
N TYR A 41 -0.96 -9.17 12.62
CA TYR A 41 -0.02 -8.68 13.62
C TYR A 41 0.57 -7.34 13.21
N ASP A 42 0.74 -6.46 14.18
CA ASP A 42 1.46 -5.21 13.98
C ASP A 42 2.96 -5.47 13.79
N SER A 43 3.58 -4.63 12.96
CA SER A 43 5.04 -4.52 12.93
C SER A 43 5.49 -3.66 14.10
N VAL A 44 6.34 -4.21 14.97
CA VAL A 44 6.79 -3.53 16.18
C VAL A 44 8.26 -3.16 16.02
N PRO A 45 8.62 -1.86 16.10
CA PRO A 45 10.02 -1.45 16.08
C PRO A 45 10.72 -1.77 17.42
N MET A 46 12.03 -1.97 17.38
CA MET A 46 12.86 -2.18 18.57
C MET A 46 13.02 -0.90 19.40
N ASP A 47 13.23 0.23 18.72
CA ASP A 47 13.33 1.54 19.37
C ASP A 47 11.99 2.29 19.28
N GLU A 48 11.82 3.27 20.16
CA GLU A 48 10.64 4.15 20.16
C GLU A 48 10.60 5.02 18.90
N GLU A 49 9.43 5.08 18.28
CA GLU A 49 9.17 5.92 17.11
C GLU A 49 8.79 7.36 17.46
N GLU A 50 9.25 8.30 16.64
CA GLU A 50 8.76 9.67 16.65
C GLU A 50 7.44 9.75 15.90
N LYS A 51 6.42 10.29 16.56
CA LYS A 51 5.10 10.54 15.98
C LYS A 51 5.06 11.92 15.34
N VAL A 52 4.93 11.96 14.03
CA VAL A 52 4.90 13.20 13.23
C VAL A 52 3.52 13.36 12.61
N VAL A 53 2.94 14.57 12.72
CA VAL A 53 1.72 14.90 11.99
C VAL A 53 2.06 15.02 10.51
N LEU A 54 1.39 14.25 9.67
CA LEU A 54 1.66 14.20 8.24
C LEU A 54 0.93 15.32 7.51
N ASP A 55 1.66 16.02 6.64
CA ASP A 55 1.10 17.01 5.72
C ASP A 55 1.03 16.44 4.30
N TYR A 56 -0.19 16.11 3.88
CA TYR A 56 -0.47 15.61 2.54
C TYR A 56 -0.94 16.70 1.57
N SER A 57 -0.93 17.97 1.98
CA SER A 57 -1.47 19.07 1.17
C SER A 57 -0.78 19.21 -0.19
N SER A 58 0.47 18.76 -0.29
CA SER A 58 1.28 18.76 -1.52
C SER A 58 1.32 17.41 -2.26
N ASP A 59 0.68 16.36 -1.73
CA ASP A 59 0.72 15.02 -2.32
C ASP A 59 -0.15 14.96 -3.60
N PRO A 60 0.43 14.62 -4.78
CA PRO A 60 -0.31 14.50 -6.03
C PRO A 60 -1.44 13.46 -6.00
N LEU A 61 -1.34 12.41 -5.18
CA LEU A 61 -2.44 11.44 -5.02
C LEU A 61 -3.68 12.06 -4.37
N ILE A 62 -3.50 13.14 -3.61
CA ILE A 62 -4.56 13.83 -2.87
C ILE A 62 -5.11 15.03 -3.65
N ASN A 63 -4.24 15.78 -4.34
CA ASN A 63 -4.60 17.07 -4.94
C ASN A 63 -4.57 17.10 -6.49
N ASP A 64 -4.03 16.08 -7.17
CA ASP A 64 -3.96 16.00 -8.63
C ASP A 64 -4.83 14.85 -9.17
N GLY A 65 -6.04 15.21 -9.62
CA GLY A 65 -6.99 14.24 -10.17
C GLY A 65 -6.50 13.55 -11.45
N LYS A 66 -5.63 14.19 -12.24
CA LYS A 66 -5.08 13.59 -13.45
C LYS A 66 -4.05 12.52 -13.06
N PHE A 67 -3.13 12.85 -12.15
CA PHE A 67 -2.16 11.90 -11.63
C PHE A 67 -2.84 10.70 -10.95
N GLN A 68 -3.87 10.96 -10.14
CA GLN A 68 -4.68 9.92 -9.52
C GLN A 68 -5.30 8.97 -10.57
N GLN A 69 -5.93 9.52 -11.60
CA GLN A 69 -6.52 8.71 -12.67
C GLN A 69 -5.46 7.88 -13.41
N GLU A 70 -4.31 8.47 -13.73
CA GLU A 70 -3.21 7.79 -14.42
C GLU A 70 -2.68 6.60 -13.61
N ILE A 71 -2.34 6.82 -12.34
CA ILE A 71 -1.80 5.79 -11.43
C ILE A 71 -2.83 4.68 -11.18
N LEU A 72 -4.06 5.02 -10.80
CA LEU A 72 -5.08 4.02 -10.49
C LEU A 72 -5.47 3.20 -11.72
N SER A 73 -5.52 3.82 -12.90
CA SER A 73 -5.73 3.08 -14.16
C SER A 73 -4.56 2.14 -14.46
N SER A 74 -3.33 2.51 -14.13
CA SER A 74 -2.18 1.63 -14.30
C SER A 74 -2.22 0.43 -13.37
N ILE A 75 -2.60 0.63 -12.10
CA ILE A 75 -2.78 -0.46 -11.13
C ILE A 75 -3.89 -1.40 -11.61
N ALA A 76 -5.04 -0.87 -12.03
CA ALA A 76 -6.16 -1.68 -12.51
C ALA A 76 -5.79 -2.53 -13.74
N ARG A 77 -5.05 -1.96 -14.70
CA ARG A 77 -4.56 -2.71 -15.87
C ARG A 77 -3.56 -3.80 -15.47
N ALA A 78 -2.65 -3.52 -14.54
CA ALA A 78 -1.70 -4.52 -14.05
C ALA A 78 -2.43 -5.68 -13.34
N GLY A 79 -3.43 -5.37 -12.52
CA GLY A 79 -4.27 -6.37 -11.86
C GLY A 79 -5.01 -7.26 -12.87
N HIS A 80 -5.67 -6.64 -13.85
CA HIS A 80 -6.38 -7.35 -14.91
C HIS A 80 -5.45 -8.26 -15.73
N ALA A 81 -4.29 -7.76 -16.18
CA ALA A 81 -3.33 -8.55 -16.94
C ALA A 81 -2.77 -9.73 -16.13
N THR A 82 -2.62 -9.56 -14.82
CA THR A 82 -2.18 -10.63 -13.92
C THR A 82 -3.27 -11.70 -13.77
N GLU A 83 -4.52 -11.28 -13.54
CA GLU A 83 -5.66 -12.21 -13.48
C GLU A 83 -5.85 -13.00 -14.79
N GLU A 84 -5.76 -12.34 -15.95
CA GLU A 84 -5.84 -13.01 -17.26
C GLU A 84 -4.73 -14.05 -17.45
N LEU A 85 -3.51 -13.74 -16.99
CA LEU A 85 -2.36 -14.64 -17.10
C LEU A 85 -2.55 -15.92 -16.25
N TYR A 86 -3.12 -15.78 -15.06
CA TYR A 86 -3.31 -16.91 -14.13
C TYR A 86 -4.68 -17.61 -14.29
N GLY A 87 -5.64 -16.98 -14.96
CA GLY A 87 -6.99 -17.51 -15.19
C GLY A 87 -7.86 -17.56 -13.93
N SER A 88 -7.49 -16.85 -12.87
CA SER A 88 -8.23 -16.77 -11.61
C SER A 88 -7.90 -15.47 -10.86
N PRO A 89 -8.78 -15.01 -9.96
CA PRO A 89 -8.52 -13.83 -9.14
C PRO A 89 -7.22 -13.95 -8.35
N GLN A 90 -6.43 -12.87 -8.31
CA GLN A 90 -5.14 -12.84 -7.64
C GLN A 90 -5.10 -11.79 -6.52
N ASP A 91 -4.41 -12.14 -5.44
CA ASP A 91 -3.87 -11.23 -4.43
C ASP A 91 -2.46 -10.80 -4.87
N ILE A 92 -2.26 -9.49 -5.08
CA ILE A 92 -1.09 -8.92 -5.74
C ILE A 92 -0.43 -7.89 -4.82
N GLU A 93 0.86 -8.10 -4.54
CA GLU A 93 1.70 -7.09 -3.88
C GLU A 93 2.62 -6.43 -4.91
N GLY A 94 2.74 -5.11 -4.83
CA GLY A 94 3.53 -4.33 -5.76
C GLY A 94 3.87 -2.94 -5.27
N VAL A 95 4.69 -2.24 -6.05
CA VAL A 95 5.14 -0.87 -5.77
C VAL A 95 5.07 -0.01 -7.02
N ILE A 96 4.76 1.26 -6.84
CA ILE A 96 4.96 2.27 -7.87
C ILE A 96 6.30 2.95 -7.61
N TRP A 97 7.20 2.84 -8.58
CA TRP A 97 8.50 3.49 -8.53
C TRP A 97 8.75 4.24 -9.83
N GLU A 98 9.08 5.53 -9.73
CA GLU A 98 9.31 6.41 -10.89
C GLU A 98 8.18 6.34 -11.93
N GLY A 99 6.92 6.32 -11.47
CA GLY A 99 5.73 6.29 -12.34
C GLY A 99 5.46 4.94 -13.01
N LYS A 100 6.19 3.88 -12.66
CA LYS A 100 5.99 2.52 -13.19
C LYS A 100 5.48 1.59 -12.10
N VAL A 101 4.61 0.67 -12.49
CA VAL A 101 4.09 -0.40 -11.61
C VAL A 101 5.03 -1.59 -11.66
N PHE A 102 5.45 -2.07 -10.50
CA PHE A 102 6.23 -3.30 -10.32
C PHE A 102 5.43 -4.27 -9.48
N VAL A 103 5.18 -5.47 -10.01
CA VAL A 103 4.61 -6.59 -9.26
C VAL A 103 5.75 -7.31 -8.56
N VAL A 104 5.64 -7.47 -7.24
CA VAL A 104 6.66 -8.10 -6.38
C VAL A 104 6.21 -9.50 -5.95
N GLN A 105 4.90 -9.69 -5.75
CA GLN A 105 4.32 -10.99 -5.41
C GLN A 105 2.92 -11.10 -6.02
N THR A 106 2.52 -12.31 -6.38
CA THR A 106 1.14 -12.64 -6.71
C THR A 106 0.81 -14.07 -6.32
N ARG A 107 -0.43 -14.30 -5.90
CA ARG A 107 -0.97 -15.62 -5.53
C ARG A 107 -2.48 -15.65 -5.77
N PRO A 108 -3.10 -16.84 -5.94
CA PRO A 108 -4.54 -16.94 -6.02
C PRO A 108 -5.23 -16.34 -4.79
N GLN A 109 -6.32 -15.59 -5.01
CA GLN A 109 -7.16 -15.10 -3.94
C GLN A 109 -7.89 -16.30 -3.28
N MET A 110 -7.79 -16.44 -1.95
CA MET A 110 -8.51 -17.47 -1.18
C MET A 110 -9.92 -17.03 -0.80
#